data_AF-A0A927NNN0-F1
#
_entry.id   AF-A0A927NNN0-F1
#
_cell.length_a   1.000
_cell.length_b   1.000
_cell.length_c   1.000
_cell.angle_alpha   90.00
_cell.angle_beta   90.00
_cell.angle_gamma   90.00
#
_symmetry.space_group_name_H-M   'P 1'
#
loop_
_entity.id
_entity.type
_entity.pdbx_description
1 polymer ?
#
loop_
_entity_poly.entity_id
_entity_poly.type
_entity_poly.pdbx_seq_one_letter_code
_entity_poly.pdbx_strand_id
1 'polypeptide(L)'
;MPLPAQKSATTSPFFAVANLDSNTESDVKRYSETSCTIFNPSKSISSNTSFSLSSISAIPCSFVSSISSRGGKVNRIGIVSYQKTHTCIVNKNTKPLQKELRTNLQALKKALPAEDVLTYDFQTADDVDCALIYADGIVNKELLGTLVARPLSALSLRDYKDEQAKATAVETTARFPELKRKETLQDAVKEILDGNTLLLVDGIAVGFILGAKLLPNRAVIEPPTDVTVKGPREGFIEDVKTNMALVRKRLKTPDLRFEMHSVGKRSNTAVAICYLDGTANEQALQEVRSRIAQIDVDIVPDSSYVAALIAPRPRSIFRCIGTTEKPDAFTAKIAEGRVGILVDGSPIALTAPYVLTEDFQSSEDYYISPFLATTFRALRLISLLVAILLPAFYVSVQIFKMQLVPLGLMLTIASSVQELPLSPSLEMFVVLFLLETLKEASIRMPKYVGMSLSVVGALVLGETAVNAGFLSTPAIIIVAFSGICMYTVPNFVETGSLLRWLFLIVSGCFGPFGIILLLAFVLTYLLTSDCFDTPLLAPFSPLSTRDLRDSVVKYGMSSLTKRPRIFQSKNKTRLRVTANKGTDND
;
A
#
# COMPACT_ATOMS: atom_id res chain seq x y z
N MET A 1 -55.83 23.78 -53.41
CA MET A 1 -56.40 25.12 -53.67
C MET A 1 -57.64 25.27 -52.79
N PRO A 2 -57.75 26.27 -51.91
CA PRO A 2 -56.70 27.09 -51.29
C PRO A 2 -56.68 27.00 -49.74
N LEU A 3 -55.73 27.72 -49.13
CA LEU A 3 -55.66 28.18 -47.72
C LEU A 3 -56.82 29.18 -47.39
N PRO A 4 -57.15 29.57 -46.12
CA PRO A 4 -56.22 30.09 -45.08
C PRO A 4 -56.55 29.73 -43.59
N ALA A 5 -55.57 29.63 -42.65
CA ALA A 5 -54.95 30.66 -41.78
C ALA A 5 -55.80 31.08 -40.53
N GLN A 6 -55.26 31.53 -39.38
CA GLN A 6 -53.86 31.85 -38.99
C GLN A 6 -53.69 31.95 -37.44
N LYS A 7 -52.42 31.85 -36.96
CA LYS A 7 -51.84 32.44 -35.71
C LYS A 7 -52.32 31.93 -34.32
N SER A 8 -51.48 31.92 -33.26
CA SER A 8 -50.02 32.20 -33.16
C SER A 8 -49.40 31.84 -31.79
N ALA A 9 -48.10 31.46 -31.82
CA ALA A 9 -47.06 31.74 -30.78
C ALA A 9 -47.19 31.03 -29.40
N THR A 10 -46.15 30.71 -28.61
CA THR A 10 -44.65 30.60 -28.71
C THR A 10 -44.17 29.82 -27.43
N THR A 11 -42.91 29.38 -27.18
CA THR A 11 -41.58 29.63 -27.78
C THR A 11 -40.60 28.45 -27.54
N SER A 12 -39.89 28.02 -28.60
CA SER A 12 -38.44 27.65 -28.66
C SER A 12 -37.83 26.44 -27.89
N PRO A 13 -36.71 25.85 -28.39
CA PRO A 13 -36.52 24.39 -28.29
C PRO A 13 -35.09 23.83 -28.03
N PHE A 14 -35.01 22.50 -27.95
CA PHE A 14 -34.00 21.53 -28.44
C PHE A 14 -32.48 21.84 -28.58
N PHE A 15 -31.71 20.74 -28.44
CA PHE A 15 -30.30 20.59 -28.84
C PHE A 15 -30.15 19.24 -29.60
N ALA A 16 -29.57 19.20 -30.81
CA ALA A 16 -29.34 17.93 -31.55
C ALA A 16 -28.28 17.98 -32.70
N VAL A 17 -27.21 17.19 -32.53
CA VAL A 17 -26.45 16.33 -33.48
C VAL A 17 -26.41 16.60 -35.01
N ALA A 18 -25.18 16.79 -35.55
CA ALA A 18 -24.61 16.20 -36.81
C ALA A 18 -23.06 16.44 -36.80
N ASN A 19 -22.12 15.56 -37.19
CA ASN A 19 -21.84 14.68 -38.36
C ASN A 19 -21.32 15.39 -39.64
N LEU A 20 -20.03 15.16 -40.01
CA LEU A 20 -19.53 14.72 -41.35
C LEU A 20 -17.99 14.78 -41.52
N ASP A 21 -17.47 14.17 -42.60
CA ASP A 21 -16.06 13.84 -42.90
C ASP A 21 -15.21 14.93 -43.61
N SER A 22 -13.88 14.75 -43.66
CA SER A 22 -13.07 14.57 -44.90
C SER A 22 -11.54 14.78 -44.72
N ASN A 23 -10.75 14.40 -45.74
CA ASN A 23 -9.27 14.40 -45.73
C ASN A 23 -8.64 15.72 -46.23
N THR A 24 -7.41 16.04 -45.81
CA THR A 24 -6.28 16.42 -46.71
C THR A 24 -4.91 16.49 -46.01
N GLU A 25 -3.91 15.90 -46.67
CA GLU A 25 -2.51 16.33 -46.89
C GLU A 25 -1.54 16.83 -45.77
N SER A 26 -0.26 16.61 -46.07
CA SER A 26 0.96 16.86 -45.30
C SER A 26 1.55 18.26 -45.51
N ASP A 27 2.32 18.80 -44.53
CA ASP A 27 3.78 18.98 -44.73
C ASP A 27 4.63 19.54 -43.54
N VAL A 28 5.87 19.01 -43.44
CA VAL A 28 7.19 19.70 -43.25
C VAL A 28 7.51 20.64 -42.04
N LYS A 29 8.54 20.21 -41.26
CA LYS A 29 9.51 20.98 -40.38
C LYS A 29 8.94 21.71 -39.14
N ARG A 30 9.54 21.72 -37.93
CA ARG A 30 10.93 21.81 -37.33
C ARG A 30 11.31 23.25 -36.89
N TYR A 31 11.70 23.39 -35.61
CA TYR A 31 12.23 24.60 -34.93
C TYR A 31 11.22 25.77 -34.78
N SER A 32 11.30 26.70 -33.80
CA SER A 32 12.07 26.77 -32.53
C SER A 32 11.51 27.87 -31.59
N GLU A 33 11.78 27.74 -30.28
CA GLU A 33 12.04 28.81 -29.29
C GLU A 33 11.09 30.04 -29.12
N THR A 34 10.45 30.10 -27.94
CA THR A 34 10.27 31.28 -27.05
C THR A 34 9.71 32.61 -27.57
N SER A 35 8.61 33.09 -26.96
CA SER A 35 8.61 34.29 -26.06
C SER A 35 7.21 34.84 -25.76
N CYS A 36 7.07 35.51 -24.60
CA CYS A 36 5.87 36.24 -24.15
C CYS A 36 5.60 37.50 -25.01
N THR A 37 4.40 38.10 -25.03
CA THR A 37 3.90 39.03 -23.99
C THR A 37 2.53 39.66 -24.37
N ILE A 38 2.00 40.52 -23.47
CA ILE A 38 0.97 41.59 -23.61
C ILE A 38 -0.42 41.19 -23.05
N PHE A 39 -0.80 41.55 -21.81
CA PHE A 39 -1.24 42.85 -21.22
C PHE A 39 -2.80 42.99 -21.20
N ASN A 40 -3.49 42.90 -20.05
CA ASN A 40 -3.86 43.98 -19.08
C ASN A 40 -5.05 44.87 -19.58
N PRO A 41 -5.72 45.77 -18.78
CA PRO A 41 -5.48 46.18 -17.39
C PRO A 41 -6.73 46.34 -16.47
N SER A 42 -6.52 46.66 -15.17
CA SER A 42 -7.27 47.75 -14.50
C SER A 42 -6.68 48.22 -13.15
N LYS A 43 -6.33 49.53 -13.05
CA LYS A 43 -6.27 50.40 -11.84
C LYS A 43 -5.30 50.03 -10.68
N SER A 44 -4.70 50.98 -9.93
CA SER A 44 -4.47 52.43 -10.15
C SER A 44 -3.61 53.05 -9.02
N ILE A 45 -2.60 53.89 -9.35
CA ILE A 45 -2.07 55.02 -8.53
C ILE A 45 -1.33 54.60 -7.21
N SER A 46 -0.25 55.23 -6.72
CA SER A 46 0.45 56.47 -7.07
C SER A 46 1.97 56.33 -7.17
N SER A 47 2.52 56.94 -8.21
CA SER A 47 3.84 57.56 -8.34
C SER A 47 4.54 58.06 -7.06
N ASN A 48 5.86 57.78 -6.91
CA ASN A 48 6.89 58.80 -7.21
C ASN A 48 8.34 58.26 -7.15
N THR A 49 9.06 58.42 -8.27
CA THR A 49 10.41 59.01 -8.46
C THR A 49 11.57 58.69 -7.48
N SER A 50 12.81 58.43 -7.95
CA SER A 50 13.33 58.35 -9.34
C SER A 50 14.79 57.84 -9.39
N PHE A 51 15.22 57.35 -10.56
CA PHE A 51 16.52 57.56 -11.26
C PHE A 51 17.79 57.92 -10.44
N SER A 52 18.99 57.36 -10.71
CA SER A 52 19.40 56.45 -11.80
C SER A 52 20.83 55.89 -11.66
N LEU A 53 21.19 54.97 -12.57
CA LEU A 53 22.41 54.90 -13.43
C LEU A 53 23.66 55.73 -13.00
N SER A 54 24.90 55.20 -13.05
CA SER A 54 25.38 53.96 -13.72
C SER A 54 26.83 53.55 -13.36
N SER A 55 27.25 52.43 -13.96
CA SER A 55 28.51 52.23 -14.74
C SER A 55 29.87 51.93 -14.09
N ILE A 56 30.44 50.81 -14.58
CA ILE A 56 31.84 50.62 -15.05
C ILE A 56 32.96 50.23 -14.04
N SER A 57 33.21 48.92 -14.01
CA SER A 57 34.52 48.22 -14.08
C SER A 57 35.51 48.13 -12.90
N ALA A 58 36.34 47.07 -13.00
CA ALA A 58 37.70 46.90 -12.47
C ALA A 58 37.96 46.77 -10.93
N ILE A 59 37.97 45.51 -10.47
CA ILE A 59 39.17 44.81 -9.92
C ILE A 59 40.44 45.72 -9.82
N PRO A 60 41.12 45.86 -8.66
CA PRO A 60 41.74 44.70 -7.98
C PRO A 60 41.74 44.63 -6.43
N CYS A 61 42.14 43.43 -6.01
CA CYS A 61 42.62 42.92 -4.73
C CYS A 61 42.95 43.85 -3.52
N SER A 62 42.45 43.35 -2.37
CA SER A 62 43.18 43.06 -1.11
C SER A 62 43.59 44.15 -0.11
N PHE A 63 43.10 43.95 1.12
CA PHE A 63 43.75 44.19 2.42
C PHE A 63 44.19 45.61 2.80
N VAL A 64 43.35 46.26 3.61
CA VAL A 64 43.78 47.14 4.71
C VAL A 64 43.09 46.68 6.00
N SER A 65 43.78 46.79 7.14
CA SER A 65 43.38 46.21 8.42
C SER A 65 42.93 47.22 9.48
N SER A 66 42.10 46.73 10.40
CA SER A 66 42.07 47.08 11.84
C SER A 66 41.36 48.36 12.32
N ILE A 67 40.58 48.16 13.40
CA ILE A 67 40.36 49.07 14.56
C ILE A 67 39.54 50.36 14.34
N SER A 68 38.65 50.81 15.24
CA SER A 68 37.87 50.15 16.32
C SER A 68 36.91 51.18 16.94
N SER A 69 35.65 50.84 17.22
CA SER A 69 34.97 51.31 18.45
C SER A 69 33.64 50.59 18.73
N ARG A 70 33.27 50.61 20.02
CA ARG A 70 32.22 49.86 20.71
C ARG A 70 30.79 50.27 20.32
N GLY A 71 29.85 49.31 20.36
CA GLY A 71 28.46 49.58 20.76
C GLY A 71 27.36 48.97 19.87
N GLY A 72 26.40 48.28 20.48
CA GLY A 72 25.15 47.82 19.82
C GLY A 72 25.11 46.34 19.44
N LYS A 73 24.42 45.51 20.23
CA LYS A 73 24.06 44.14 19.83
C LYS A 73 22.80 44.17 18.95
N VAL A 74 22.93 43.81 17.68
CA VAL A 74 21.80 43.43 16.82
C VAL A 74 22.14 42.06 16.22
N ASN A 75 21.35 41.04 16.57
CA ASN A 75 21.57 39.68 16.06
C ASN A 75 21.26 39.63 14.56
N ARG A 76 22.30 39.47 13.73
CA ARG A 76 22.13 39.14 12.31
C ARG A 76 21.74 37.67 12.14
N ILE A 77 20.77 37.43 11.26
CA ILE A 77 20.38 36.09 10.82
C ILE A 77 21.53 35.49 10.01
N GLY A 78 22.19 34.47 10.56
CA GLY A 78 23.23 33.71 9.86
C GLY A 78 22.62 32.61 8.99
N ILE A 79 22.70 32.75 7.67
CA ILE A 79 22.36 31.66 6.73
C ILE A 79 23.50 30.63 6.78
N VAL A 80 23.33 29.58 7.58
CA VAL A 80 24.30 28.46 7.65
C VAL A 80 23.95 27.42 6.59
N SER A 81 24.73 27.36 5.52
CA SER A 81 24.65 26.38 4.45
C SER A 81 25.10 24.99 4.92
N TYR A 82 24.16 24.24 5.52
CA TYR A 82 24.44 22.93 6.11
C TYR A 82 24.62 21.81 5.06
N GLN A 83 25.82 21.68 4.49
CA GLN A 83 26.21 20.47 3.74
C GLN A 83 26.28 19.27 4.68
N LYS A 84 25.17 18.55 4.79
CA LYS A 84 25.01 17.40 5.69
C LYS A 84 25.65 16.14 5.08
N THR A 85 26.93 15.92 5.37
CA THR A 85 27.65 14.71 4.96
C THR A 85 27.01 13.44 5.54
N HIS A 86 26.68 12.48 4.67
CA HIS A 86 26.11 11.19 5.07
C HIS A 86 27.19 10.29 5.67
N THR A 87 27.49 10.47 6.95
CA THR A 87 28.34 9.57 7.73
C THR A 87 27.61 8.27 8.06
N CYS A 88 27.48 7.39 7.06
CA CYS A 88 27.11 6.00 7.29
C CYS A 88 28.13 5.35 8.24
N ILE A 89 27.65 4.68 9.29
CA ILE A 89 28.51 3.94 10.22
C ILE A 89 29.00 2.68 9.50
N VAL A 90 30.12 2.80 8.77
CA VAL A 90 30.77 1.67 8.09
C VAL A 90 31.32 0.72 9.15
N ASN A 91 30.74 -0.49 9.20
CA ASN A 91 31.17 -1.52 10.13
C ASN A 91 32.48 -2.14 9.62
N LYS A 92 33.60 -1.87 10.30
CA LYS A 92 34.99 -2.01 9.79
C LYS A 92 35.48 -3.44 9.45
N ASN A 93 34.60 -4.44 9.39
CA ASN A 93 34.92 -5.81 8.98
C ASN A 93 34.58 -6.04 7.49
N THR A 94 35.10 -5.18 6.62
CA THR A 94 34.97 -5.30 5.16
C THR A 94 35.91 -6.39 4.63
N LYS A 95 35.36 -7.57 4.29
CA LYS A 95 36.13 -8.59 3.57
C LYS A 95 36.36 -8.14 2.11
N PRO A 96 37.60 -8.14 1.62
CA PRO A 96 37.87 -7.97 0.18
C PRO A 96 37.36 -9.18 -0.60
N LEU A 97 37.15 -9.00 -1.90
CA LEU A 97 37.00 -10.11 -2.84
C LEU A 97 38.33 -10.83 -3.01
N GLN A 98 38.26 -12.13 -3.27
CA GLN A 98 39.43 -12.99 -3.53
C GLN A 98 39.57 -13.26 -5.03
N LYS A 99 40.71 -13.82 -5.45
CA LYS A 99 40.94 -14.18 -6.86
C LYS A 99 40.17 -15.42 -7.30
N GLU A 100 39.86 -16.31 -6.36
CA GLU A 100 39.09 -17.54 -6.60
C GLU A 100 37.58 -17.23 -6.68
N LEU A 101 37.00 -17.46 -7.86
CA LEU A 101 35.57 -17.31 -8.09
C LEU A 101 34.75 -18.15 -7.11
N ARG A 102 35.13 -19.43 -6.91
CA ARG A 102 34.39 -20.39 -6.08
C ARG A 102 34.26 -19.93 -4.63
N THR A 103 35.31 -19.34 -4.08
CA THR A 103 35.34 -18.86 -2.69
C THR A 103 34.54 -17.55 -2.53
N ASN A 104 34.55 -16.68 -3.54
CA ASN A 104 33.63 -15.52 -3.61
C ASN A 104 32.16 -15.97 -3.72
N LEU A 105 31.84 -16.96 -4.56
CA LEU A 105 30.48 -17.48 -4.75
C LEU A 105 29.91 -18.09 -3.46
N GLN A 106 30.71 -18.86 -2.71
CA GLN A 106 30.30 -19.39 -1.40
C GLN A 106 30.07 -18.27 -0.39
N ALA A 107 30.94 -17.25 -0.35
CA ALA A 107 30.79 -16.11 0.54
C ALA A 107 29.54 -15.26 0.21
N LEU A 108 29.21 -15.09 -1.07
CA LEU A 108 28.01 -14.37 -1.52
C LEU A 108 26.73 -15.17 -1.28
N LYS A 109 26.68 -16.46 -1.61
CA LYS A 109 25.52 -17.34 -1.30
C LYS A 109 25.26 -17.44 0.21
N LYS A 110 26.30 -17.28 1.05
CA LYS A 110 26.16 -17.17 2.51
C LYS A 110 25.72 -15.78 3.01
N ALA A 111 25.95 -14.72 2.24
CA ALA A 111 25.53 -13.35 2.56
C ALA A 111 24.14 -12.99 1.99
N LEU A 112 23.71 -13.67 0.92
CA LEU A 112 22.43 -13.52 0.24
C LEU A 112 21.81 -14.92 0.00
N PRO A 113 21.26 -15.59 1.03
CA PRO A 113 20.73 -16.95 0.94
C PRO A 113 19.20 -16.90 0.71
N ALA A 114 18.76 -16.13 -0.28
CA ALA A 114 17.36 -15.98 -0.66
C ALA A 114 17.18 -16.44 -2.11
N GLU A 115 16.10 -17.17 -2.39
CA GLU A 115 15.94 -17.93 -3.65
C GLU A 115 15.75 -17.04 -4.89
N ASP A 116 15.43 -15.77 -4.73
CA ASP A 116 15.38 -14.77 -5.80
C ASP A 116 16.76 -14.33 -6.31
N VAL A 117 17.84 -14.58 -5.55
CA VAL A 117 19.21 -14.21 -5.96
C VAL A 117 19.82 -15.33 -6.80
N LEU A 118 19.70 -15.20 -8.11
CA LEU A 118 20.20 -16.17 -9.07
C LEU A 118 21.70 -15.98 -9.31
N THR A 119 22.38 -17.09 -9.55
CA THR A 119 23.75 -17.15 -10.10
C THR A 119 23.66 -17.76 -11.50
N TYR A 120 24.26 -17.10 -12.49
CA TYR A 120 24.39 -17.59 -13.85
C TYR A 120 25.88 -17.74 -14.17
N ASP A 121 26.36 -18.98 -14.17
CA ASP A 121 27.75 -19.34 -14.43
C ASP A 121 27.94 -19.60 -15.93
N PHE A 122 29.04 -19.10 -16.51
CA PHE A 122 29.42 -19.31 -17.91
C PHE A 122 30.96 -19.23 -18.07
N GLN A 123 31.50 -19.66 -19.20
CA GLN A 123 32.95 -19.65 -19.45
C GLN A 123 33.32 -18.72 -20.61
N THR A 124 34.57 -18.25 -20.61
CA THR A 124 35.19 -17.57 -21.76
C THR A 124 35.78 -18.56 -22.76
N ALA A 125 36.20 -18.07 -23.93
CA ALA A 125 36.88 -18.88 -24.96
C ALA A 125 38.15 -19.59 -24.45
N ASP A 126 38.71 -19.10 -23.35
CA ASP A 126 39.95 -19.55 -22.73
C ASP A 126 39.74 -20.47 -21.52
N ASP A 127 38.53 -21.02 -21.32
CA ASP A 127 38.18 -21.89 -20.18
C ASP A 127 38.43 -21.20 -18.82
N VAL A 128 38.09 -19.89 -18.75
CA VAL A 128 38.05 -19.11 -17.50
C VAL A 128 36.60 -19.00 -17.05
N ASP A 129 36.30 -19.46 -15.84
CA ASP A 129 34.98 -19.38 -15.24
C ASP A 129 34.57 -17.91 -14.95
N CYS A 130 33.34 -17.56 -15.31
CA CYS A 130 32.69 -16.28 -15.02
C CYS A 130 31.32 -16.52 -14.36
N ALA A 131 30.88 -15.64 -13.47
CA ALA A 131 29.56 -15.71 -12.85
C ALA A 131 28.86 -14.35 -12.81
N LEU A 132 27.58 -14.32 -13.21
CA LEU A 132 26.67 -13.20 -13.04
C LEU A 132 25.72 -13.46 -11.88
N ILE A 133 25.58 -12.49 -10.97
CA ILE A 133 24.75 -12.59 -9.75
C ILE A 133 23.80 -11.41 -9.71
N TYR A 134 22.50 -11.69 -9.63
CA TYR A 134 21.44 -10.68 -9.65
C TYR A 134 20.17 -11.18 -8.92
N ALA A 135 19.35 -10.24 -8.45
CA ALA A 135 17.99 -10.55 -8.00
C ALA A 135 17.04 -10.68 -9.21
N ASP A 136 16.25 -11.74 -9.27
CA ASP A 136 15.26 -11.96 -10.32
C ASP A 136 14.13 -10.90 -10.27
N GLY A 137 13.47 -10.67 -11.41
CA GLY A 137 12.40 -9.68 -11.59
C GLY A 137 12.85 -8.21 -11.57
N ILE A 138 14.02 -7.88 -11.02
CA ILE A 138 14.59 -6.51 -10.99
C ILE A 138 15.58 -6.26 -12.14
N VAL A 139 16.07 -7.31 -12.80
CA VAL A 139 17.19 -7.24 -13.77
C VAL A 139 16.79 -7.74 -15.15
N ASN A 140 17.24 -7.03 -16.19
CA ASN A 140 16.97 -7.39 -17.58
C ASN A 140 17.95 -8.47 -18.06
N LYS A 141 17.48 -9.72 -18.06
CA LYS A 141 18.25 -10.92 -18.47
C LYS A 141 18.70 -10.87 -19.93
N GLU A 142 17.93 -10.26 -20.83
CA GLU A 142 18.26 -10.17 -22.26
C GLU A 142 19.45 -9.23 -22.51
N LEU A 143 19.49 -8.10 -21.79
CA LEU A 143 20.63 -7.18 -21.85
C LEU A 143 21.90 -7.80 -21.27
N LEU A 144 21.81 -8.54 -20.15
CA LEU A 144 22.95 -9.29 -19.62
C LEU A 144 23.47 -10.34 -20.61
N GLY A 145 22.57 -11.13 -21.19
CA GLY A 145 22.92 -12.15 -22.18
C GLY A 145 23.61 -11.55 -23.42
N THR A 146 23.09 -10.42 -23.90
CA THR A 146 23.53 -9.81 -25.17
C THR A 146 24.76 -8.92 -25.04
N LEU A 147 24.88 -8.13 -23.97
CA LEU A 147 25.94 -7.14 -23.80
C LEU A 147 27.10 -7.58 -22.90
N VAL A 148 26.96 -8.71 -22.18
CA VAL A 148 28.00 -9.25 -21.28
C VAL A 148 28.30 -10.73 -21.57
N ALA A 149 27.33 -11.63 -21.44
CA ALA A 149 27.61 -13.07 -21.54
C ALA A 149 28.12 -13.47 -22.94
N ARG A 150 27.43 -13.06 -24.01
CA ARG A 150 27.88 -13.27 -25.40
C ARG A 150 29.28 -12.70 -25.68
N PRO A 151 29.55 -11.38 -25.51
CA PRO A 151 30.85 -10.84 -25.87
C PRO A 151 32.00 -11.35 -24.98
N LEU A 152 31.77 -11.65 -23.70
CA LEU A 152 32.79 -12.28 -22.85
C LEU A 152 33.03 -13.77 -23.18
N SER A 153 32.01 -14.50 -23.64
CA SER A 153 32.19 -15.90 -24.09
C SER A 153 33.12 -16.01 -25.31
N ALA A 154 33.25 -14.93 -26.09
CA ALA A 154 34.15 -14.83 -27.24
C ALA A 154 35.50 -14.13 -26.93
N LEU A 155 35.76 -13.76 -25.68
CA LEU A 155 36.98 -13.06 -25.27
C LEU A 155 38.05 -14.05 -24.77
N SER A 156 39.26 -13.97 -25.34
CA SER A 156 40.45 -14.57 -24.74
C SER A 156 41.04 -13.64 -23.66
N LEU A 157 41.33 -14.21 -22.49
CA LEU A 157 41.90 -13.54 -21.31
C LEU A 157 43.32 -14.00 -20.99
N ARG A 158 43.85 -15.03 -21.68
CA ARG A 158 45.21 -15.57 -21.53
C ARG A 158 46.28 -14.66 -22.14
N ASP A 159 45.93 -13.87 -23.16
CA ASP A 159 46.84 -12.91 -23.79
C ASP A 159 47.27 -11.77 -22.85
N TYR A 160 46.41 -11.44 -21.87
CA TYR A 160 46.66 -10.40 -20.88
C TYR A 160 47.35 -10.98 -19.65
N LYS A 161 48.64 -10.67 -19.46
CA LYS A 161 49.42 -11.18 -18.32
C LYS A 161 49.07 -10.49 -16.99
N ASP A 162 48.80 -9.19 -17.01
CA ASP A 162 48.50 -8.42 -15.80
C ASP A 162 47.01 -8.47 -15.42
N GLU A 163 46.74 -8.58 -14.11
CA GLU A 163 45.38 -8.54 -13.56
C GLU A 163 44.63 -7.24 -13.89
N GLN A 164 45.33 -6.11 -13.92
CA GLN A 164 44.77 -4.82 -14.33
C GLN A 164 44.46 -4.75 -15.84
N ALA A 165 45.24 -5.45 -16.67
CA ALA A 165 44.98 -5.56 -18.10
C ALA A 165 43.78 -6.48 -18.37
N LYS A 166 43.70 -7.64 -17.70
CA LYS A 166 42.52 -8.52 -17.73
C LYS A 166 41.25 -7.77 -17.32
N ALA A 167 41.29 -7.05 -16.19
CA ALA A 167 40.15 -6.28 -15.72
C ALA A 167 39.69 -5.23 -16.75
N THR A 168 40.63 -4.52 -17.38
CA THR A 168 40.31 -3.48 -18.37
C THR A 168 39.83 -4.08 -19.71
N ALA A 169 40.28 -5.28 -20.08
CA ALA A 169 39.75 -6.05 -21.22
C ALA A 169 38.30 -6.48 -20.99
N VAL A 170 37.96 -6.96 -19.77
CA VAL A 170 36.58 -7.28 -19.38
C VAL A 170 35.68 -6.05 -19.49
N GLU A 171 36.11 -4.88 -19.00
CA GLU A 171 35.31 -3.65 -19.10
C GLU A 171 35.12 -3.14 -20.53
N THR A 172 36.16 -3.22 -21.36
CA THR A 172 36.09 -2.81 -22.78
C THR A 172 35.15 -3.72 -23.59
N THR A 173 34.99 -4.98 -23.14
CA THR A 173 34.15 -6.00 -23.78
C THR A 173 32.71 -5.99 -23.26
N ALA A 174 32.52 -5.75 -21.96
CA ALA A 174 31.23 -5.60 -21.29
C ALA A 174 30.64 -4.21 -21.56
N ARG A 175 30.03 -4.02 -22.73
CA ARG A 175 29.53 -2.73 -23.24
C ARG A 175 28.26 -2.23 -22.51
N PHE A 176 28.37 -1.95 -21.22
CA PHE A 176 27.34 -1.30 -20.40
C PHE A 176 27.69 0.17 -20.11
N PRO A 177 26.71 1.10 -20.15
CA PRO A 177 26.95 2.52 -19.86
C PRO A 177 27.17 2.80 -18.36
N GLU A 178 26.59 1.97 -17.50
CA GLU A 178 26.86 1.97 -16.06
C GLU A 178 27.64 0.72 -15.67
N LEU A 179 28.97 0.83 -15.71
CA LEU A 179 29.90 -0.18 -15.22
C LEU A 179 30.74 0.42 -14.06
N LYS A 180 30.91 -0.30 -12.95
CA LYS A 180 31.68 0.16 -11.77
C LYS A 180 32.51 -0.98 -11.16
N ARG A 181 33.80 -0.76 -10.91
CA ARG A 181 34.66 -1.70 -10.14
C ARG A 181 34.31 -1.69 -8.65
N LYS A 182 34.31 -2.85 -8.00
CA LYS A 182 34.20 -3.02 -6.53
C LYS A 182 35.17 -4.07 -6.03
N GLU A 183 35.90 -3.74 -4.97
CA GLU A 183 36.90 -4.63 -4.33
C GLU A 183 36.39 -5.30 -3.05
N THR A 184 35.27 -4.83 -2.49
CA THR A 184 34.74 -5.26 -1.18
C THR A 184 33.41 -5.99 -1.32
N LEU A 185 33.32 -7.18 -0.73
CA LEU A 185 32.13 -8.04 -0.81
C LEU A 185 30.88 -7.38 -0.22
N GLN A 186 31.01 -6.61 0.87
CA GLN A 186 29.87 -5.87 1.44
C GLN A 186 29.27 -4.84 0.47
N ASP A 187 30.09 -4.23 -0.39
CA ASP A 187 29.63 -3.25 -1.37
C ASP A 187 28.99 -3.93 -2.57
N ALA A 188 29.56 -5.06 -3.02
CA ALA A 188 28.95 -5.89 -4.04
C ALA A 188 27.54 -6.37 -3.62
N VAL A 189 27.36 -6.79 -2.36
CA VAL A 189 26.05 -7.17 -1.80
C VAL A 189 25.05 -5.99 -1.80
N LYS A 190 25.48 -4.77 -1.48
CA LYS A 190 24.60 -3.57 -1.55
C LYS A 190 24.14 -3.31 -2.97
N GLU A 191 25.06 -3.36 -3.94
CA GLU A 191 24.76 -3.08 -5.34
C GLU A 191 23.78 -4.13 -5.93
N ILE A 192 23.92 -5.41 -5.56
CA ILE A 192 22.95 -6.47 -5.91
C ILE A 192 21.56 -6.16 -5.32
N LEU A 193 21.49 -5.78 -4.03
CA LEU A 193 20.24 -5.39 -3.37
C LEU A 193 19.64 -4.07 -3.91
N ASP A 194 20.46 -3.20 -4.50
CA ASP A 194 20.02 -2.03 -5.24
C ASP A 194 19.47 -2.36 -6.64
N GLY A 195 19.55 -3.62 -7.08
CA GLY A 195 19.08 -4.11 -8.37
C GLY A 195 20.12 -4.03 -9.49
N ASN A 196 21.40 -3.81 -9.19
CA ASN A 196 22.48 -3.98 -10.16
C ASN A 196 22.88 -5.47 -10.26
N THR A 197 23.57 -5.85 -11.33
CA THR A 197 24.16 -7.18 -11.47
C THR A 197 25.63 -7.14 -11.11
N LEU A 198 26.13 -8.14 -10.38
CA LEU A 198 27.55 -8.35 -10.15
C LEU A 198 28.08 -9.39 -11.14
N LEU A 199 29.11 -9.03 -11.90
CA LEU A 199 29.96 -9.96 -12.65
C LEU A 199 31.23 -10.24 -11.84
N LEU A 200 31.56 -11.52 -11.69
CA LEU A 200 32.84 -12.03 -11.21
C LEU A 200 33.52 -12.85 -12.31
N VAL A 201 34.85 -12.80 -12.36
CA VAL A 201 35.71 -13.51 -13.33
C VAL A 201 36.85 -14.16 -12.55
N ASP A 202 37.12 -15.44 -12.78
CA ASP A 202 38.16 -16.15 -12.04
C ASP A 202 39.57 -15.58 -12.31
N GLY A 203 40.39 -15.51 -11.27
CA GLY A 203 41.72 -14.92 -11.29
C GLY A 203 41.79 -13.40 -11.12
N ILE A 204 40.65 -12.69 -10.98
CA ILE A 204 40.59 -11.23 -10.78
C ILE A 204 39.98 -10.93 -9.40
N ALA A 205 40.69 -10.20 -8.52
CA ALA A 205 40.20 -9.82 -7.19
C ALA A 205 39.18 -8.65 -7.18
N VAL A 206 38.51 -8.39 -8.30
CA VAL A 206 37.63 -7.22 -8.52
C VAL A 206 36.32 -7.69 -9.14
N GLY A 207 35.19 -7.26 -8.56
CA GLY A 207 33.86 -7.46 -9.12
C GLY A 207 33.42 -6.26 -9.96
N PHE A 208 32.76 -6.54 -11.07
CA PHE A 208 32.21 -5.50 -11.96
C PHE A 208 30.70 -5.39 -11.75
N ILE A 209 30.24 -4.21 -11.35
CA ILE A 209 28.81 -3.90 -11.19
C ILE A 209 28.26 -3.37 -12.51
N LEU A 210 27.15 -3.94 -12.96
CA LEU A 210 26.49 -3.67 -14.23
C LEU A 210 25.07 -3.13 -13.98
N GLY A 211 24.78 -1.93 -14.49
CA GLY A 211 23.49 -1.24 -14.31
C GLY A 211 22.32 -1.80 -15.13
N ALA A 212 22.11 -3.12 -15.14
CA ALA A 212 21.11 -3.81 -15.97
C ALA A 212 19.67 -3.80 -15.41
N LYS A 213 19.22 -2.66 -14.86
CA LYS A 213 17.92 -2.56 -14.17
C LYS A 213 16.73 -2.69 -15.13
N LEU A 214 15.78 -3.53 -14.77
CA LEU A 214 14.49 -3.69 -15.44
C LEU A 214 13.46 -2.74 -14.82
N LEU A 215 12.72 -2.01 -15.67
CA LEU A 215 11.43 -1.45 -15.29
C LEU A 215 10.37 -2.54 -15.54
N PRO A 216 9.38 -2.75 -14.64
CA PRO A 216 8.35 -3.75 -14.86
C PRO A 216 7.54 -3.40 -16.13
N ASN A 217 7.54 -4.32 -17.10
CA ASN A 217 7.01 -4.08 -18.45
C ASN A 217 5.48 -3.88 -18.49
N ARG A 218 4.74 -4.36 -17.49
CA ARG A 218 3.32 -4.05 -17.30
C ARG A 218 3.23 -2.87 -16.34
N ALA A 219 2.53 -1.81 -16.74
CA ALA A 219 2.32 -0.64 -15.90
C ALA A 219 1.69 -1.08 -14.56
N VAL A 220 2.31 -0.68 -13.46
CA VAL A 220 1.81 -0.98 -12.11
C VAL A 220 0.68 0.00 -11.80
N ILE A 221 -0.55 -0.44 -12.06
CA ILE A 221 -1.78 0.35 -11.97
C ILE A 221 -2.19 0.57 -10.50
N GLU A 222 -2.97 1.62 -10.25
CA GLU A 222 -3.54 1.90 -8.92
C GLU A 222 -4.54 0.79 -8.52
N PRO A 223 -4.36 0.16 -7.32
CA PRO A 223 -5.20 -0.95 -6.89
C PRO A 223 -6.68 -0.55 -6.79
N PRO A 224 -7.62 -1.33 -7.38
CA PRO A 224 -9.02 -0.94 -7.48
C PRO A 224 -9.78 -1.01 -6.14
N THR A 225 -9.33 -1.82 -5.20
CA THR A 225 -10.01 -2.01 -3.90
C THR A 225 -9.44 -1.09 -2.81
N ASP A 226 -8.18 -0.66 -2.94
CA ASP A 226 -7.47 0.15 -1.94
C ASP A 226 -6.87 1.43 -2.58
N VAL A 227 -7.75 2.23 -3.20
CA VAL A 227 -7.43 3.52 -3.87
C VAL A 227 -6.87 4.55 -2.88
N THR A 228 -5.88 5.37 -3.28
CA THR A 228 -5.26 6.34 -2.34
C THR A 228 -4.99 7.73 -2.93
N VAL A 229 -5.52 8.74 -2.25
CA VAL A 229 -5.23 10.16 -2.48
C VAL A 229 -3.78 10.47 -2.09
N LYS A 230 -3.27 9.88 -1.01
CA LYS A 230 -1.93 10.13 -0.45
C LYS A 230 -1.19 8.84 -0.08
N GLY A 231 -0.29 8.43 -0.95
CA GLY A 231 0.64 7.33 -0.73
C GLY A 231 1.26 6.84 -2.04
N PRO A 232 2.03 5.74 -2.03
CA PRO A 232 2.34 4.97 -3.21
C PRO A 232 1.06 4.40 -3.83
N ARG A 233 0.91 4.54 -5.14
CA ARG A 233 -0.20 3.98 -5.94
C ARG A 233 0.20 2.76 -6.76
N GLU A 234 1.35 2.17 -6.46
CA GLU A 234 1.72 0.86 -7.01
C GLU A 234 0.86 -0.21 -6.35
N GLY A 235 0.08 -0.98 -7.11
CA GLY A 235 -0.50 -2.25 -6.65
C GLY A 235 0.41 -3.45 -6.87
N PHE A 236 -0.01 -4.62 -6.40
CA PHE A 236 0.48 -5.92 -6.88
C PHE A 236 -0.20 -6.30 -8.20
N ILE A 237 0.38 -7.27 -8.93
CA ILE A 237 -0.18 -7.84 -10.17
C ILE A 237 -0.29 -9.36 -10.04
N GLU A 238 -0.74 -10.06 -11.08
CA GLU A 238 -1.02 -11.49 -11.07
C GLU A 238 0.25 -12.37 -11.10
N ASP A 239 1.42 -11.84 -11.53
CA ASP A 239 2.71 -12.55 -11.56
C ASP A 239 3.48 -12.44 -10.23
N VAL A 240 3.75 -13.59 -9.60
CA VAL A 240 4.54 -13.65 -8.36
C VAL A 240 5.95 -13.08 -8.50
N LYS A 241 6.61 -13.21 -9.66
CA LYS A 241 8.01 -12.74 -9.81
C LYS A 241 8.10 -11.22 -9.82
N THR A 242 7.19 -10.55 -10.52
CA THR A 242 7.04 -9.08 -10.44
C THR A 242 6.63 -8.65 -9.02
N ASN A 243 5.75 -9.39 -8.34
CA ASN A 243 5.38 -9.08 -6.96
C ASN A 243 6.57 -9.19 -5.98
N MET A 244 7.39 -10.24 -6.09
CA MET A 244 8.64 -10.38 -5.33
C MET A 244 9.59 -9.21 -5.60
N ALA A 245 9.74 -8.80 -6.87
CA ALA A 245 10.54 -7.63 -7.25
C ALA A 245 9.99 -6.32 -6.66
N LEU A 246 8.66 -6.12 -6.60
CA LEU A 246 8.02 -4.94 -5.98
C LEU A 246 8.27 -4.85 -4.46
N VAL A 247 8.38 -5.99 -3.78
CA VAL A 247 8.77 -6.09 -2.35
C VAL A 247 10.27 -5.83 -2.19
N ARG A 248 11.12 -6.50 -2.97
CA ARG A 248 12.59 -6.38 -2.92
C ARG A 248 13.08 -4.97 -3.29
N LYS A 249 12.40 -4.28 -4.21
CA LYS A 249 12.56 -2.84 -4.53
C LYS A 249 12.44 -1.93 -3.30
N ARG A 250 11.62 -2.32 -2.32
CA ARG A 250 11.38 -1.59 -1.05
C ARG A 250 12.28 -2.10 0.09
N LEU A 251 12.49 -3.42 0.19
CA LEU A 251 13.28 -4.09 1.22
C LEU A 251 14.66 -4.52 0.72
N LYS A 252 15.56 -3.55 0.60
CA LYS A 252 16.97 -3.73 0.22
C LYS A 252 17.83 -4.23 1.39
N THR A 253 17.48 -5.38 1.94
CA THR A 253 18.24 -6.05 3.04
C THR A 253 18.53 -7.51 2.69
N PRO A 254 19.72 -8.06 3.05
CA PRO A 254 20.00 -9.49 2.94
C PRO A 254 19.10 -10.34 3.85
N ASP A 255 18.48 -9.73 4.88
CA ASP A 255 17.58 -10.42 5.81
C ASP A 255 16.27 -10.85 5.15
N LEU A 256 15.88 -10.26 4.01
CA LEU A 256 14.64 -10.59 3.31
C LEU A 256 14.81 -11.92 2.56
N ARG A 257 14.02 -12.91 2.99
CA ARG A 257 13.93 -14.24 2.41
C ARG A 257 12.65 -14.42 1.61
N PHE A 258 12.78 -15.20 0.55
CA PHE A 258 11.70 -15.77 -0.24
C PHE A 258 11.89 -17.29 -0.25
N GLU A 259 10.80 -18.04 -0.06
CA GLU A 259 10.77 -19.51 -0.14
C GLU A 259 9.67 -19.92 -1.13
N MET A 260 10.06 -20.57 -2.22
CA MET A 260 9.19 -20.94 -3.33
C MET A 260 8.61 -22.33 -3.13
N HIS A 261 7.34 -22.38 -2.74
CA HIS A 261 6.55 -23.61 -2.74
C HIS A 261 5.73 -23.74 -4.02
N SER A 262 5.34 -24.96 -4.37
CA SER A 262 4.36 -25.24 -5.43
C SER A 262 3.19 -26.02 -4.83
N VAL A 263 1.97 -25.63 -5.18
CA VAL A 263 0.75 -26.05 -4.49
C VAL A 263 -0.36 -26.36 -5.50
N GLY A 264 -1.07 -27.48 -5.27
CA GLY A 264 -2.21 -27.91 -6.07
C GLY A 264 -1.86 -29.01 -7.09
N LYS A 265 -2.57 -30.14 -7.04
CA LYS A 265 -2.24 -31.39 -7.77
C LYS A 265 -2.16 -31.25 -9.29
N ARG A 266 -2.96 -30.35 -9.86
CA ARG A 266 -3.08 -30.13 -11.32
C ARG A 266 -2.59 -28.75 -11.75
N SER A 267 -2.74 -27.73 -10.90
CA SER A 267 -2.29 -26.38 -11.23
C SER A 267 -0.82 -26.14 -10.93
N ASN A 268 -0.24 -26.86 -9.95
CA ASN A 268 1.17 -26.73 -9.55
C ASN A 268 1.57 -25.26 -9.30
N THR A 269 0.64 -24.48 -8.73
CA THR A 269 0.67 -23.02 -8.60
C THR A 269 1.83 -22.59 -7.71
N ALA A 270 2.61 -21.59 -8.12
CA ALA A 270 3.71 -21.08 -7.31
C ALA A 270 3.20 -20.23 -6.13
N VAL A 271 3.76 -20.45 -4.95
CA VAL A 271 3.43 -19.75 -3.70
C VAL A 271 4.74 -19.32 -3.03
N ALA A 272 4.98 -18.02 -2.91
CA ALA A 272 6.20 -17.46 -2.32
C ALA A 272 5.95 -17.02 -0.88
N ILE A 273 6.55 -17.70 0.11
CA ILE A 273 6.57 -17.24 1.50
C ILE A 273 7.63 -16.15 1.63
N CYS A 274 7.24 -15.00 2.16
CA CYS A 274 8.05 -13.78 2.22
C CYS A 274 8.24 -13.35 3.68
N TYR A 275 9.47 -13.27 4.19
CA TYR A 275 9.72 -12.84 5.58
C TYR A 275 11.09 -12.18 5.78
N LEU A 276 11.26 -11.49 6.91
CA LEU A 276 12.54 -10.93 7.35
C LEU A 276 13.14 -11.82 8.44
N ASP A 277 14.29 -12.42 8.12
CA ASP A 277 15.14 -13.15 9.05
C ASP A 277 15.50 -12.27 10.27
N GLY A 278 15.62 -12.89 11.45
CA GLY A 278 15.81 -12.20 12.72
C GLY A 278 14.71 -11.20 13.13
N THR A 279 13.62 -11.06 12.36
CA THR A 279 12.53 -10.11 12.62
C THR A 279 11.15 -10.76 12.66
N ALA A 280 10.88 -11.77 11.84
CA ALA A 280 9.62 -12.52 11.85
C ALA A 280 9.40 -13.33 13.14
N ASN A 281 8.15 -13.71 13.41
CA ASN A 281 7.85 -14.74 14.42
C ASN A 281 8.13 -16.14 13.84
N GLU A 282 9.11 -16.84 14.40
CA GLU A 282 9.48 -18.21 14.00
C GLU A 282 8.32 -19.21 14.15
N GLN A 283 7.50 -19.08 15.19
CA GLN A 283 6.39 -20.00 15.44
C GLN A 283 5.31 -19.86 14.35
N ALA A 284 4.92 -18.62 14.04
CA ALA A 284 3.96 -18.34 12.97
C ALA A 284 4.53 -18.71 11.59
N LEU A 285 5.83 -18.51 11.34
CA LEU A 285 6.49 -18.93 10.10
C LEU A 285 6.48 -20.47 9.94
N GLN A 286 6.80 -21.21 11.00
CA GLN A 286 6.75 -22.67 10.99
C GLN A 286 5.32 -23.20 10.80
N GLU A 287 4.33 -22.59 11.45
CA GLU A 287 2.92 -22.96 11.27
C GLU A 287 2.44 -22.67 9.84
N VAL A 288 2.75 -21.49 9.28
CA VAL A 288 2.41 -21.13 7.89
C VAL A 288 3.07 -22.09 6.90
N ARG A 289 4.37 -22.37 7.04
CA ARG A 289 5.09 -23.34 6.18
C ARG A 289 4.49 -24.75 6.30
N SER A 290 4.20 -25.22 7.52
CA SER A 290 3.60 -26.54 7.75
C SER A 290 2.21 -26.64 7.13
N ARG A 291 1.38 -25.59 7.22
CA ARG A 291 0.04 -25.55 6.63
C ARG A 291 0.09 -25.50 5.11
N ILE A 292 0.99 -24.71 4.52
CA ILE A 292 1.20 -24.66 3.05
C ILE A 292 1.59 -26.05 2.51
N ALA A 293 2.50 -26.75 3.20
CA ALA A 293 2.91 -28.11 2.83
C ALA A 293 1.79 -29.17 3.00
N GLN A 294 0.67 -28.84 3.66
CA GLN A 294 -0.50 -29.71 3.86
C GLN A 294 -1.66 -29.39 2.89
N ILE A 295 -1.50 -28.43 1.96
CA ILE A 295 -2.57 -28.06 1.00
C ILE A 295 -2.70 -29.12 -0.09
N ASP A 296 -3.63 -30.06 0.10
CA ASP A 296 -3.95 -31.14 -0.84
C ASP A 296 -5.23 -30.86 -1.65
N VAL A 297 -5.14 -29.99 -2.66
CA VAL A 297 -6.28 -29.53 -3.50
C VAL A 297 -5.97 -29.73 -4.98
N ASP A 298 -6.97 -29.96 -5.86
CA ASP A 298 -6.72 -30.14 -7.30
C ASP A 298 -6.15 -28.88 -7.98
N ILE A 299 -6.69 -27.70 -7.67
CA ILE A 299 -6.33 -26.41 -8.27
C ILE A 299 -6.35 -25.30 -7.23
N VAL A 300 -5.34 -24.42 -7.29
CA VAL A 300 -5.31 -23.13 -6.57
C VAL A 300 -5.47 -22.01 -7.60
N PRO A 301 -6.67 -21.39 -7.74
CA PRO A 301 -6.93 -20.36 -8.74
C PRO A 301 -6.66 -18.92 -8.27
N ASP A 302 -6.58 -18.69 -6.95
CA ASP A 302 -6.40 -17.36 -6.34
C ASP A 302 -5.84 -17.48 -4.91
N SER A 303 -5.25 -16.39 -4.40
CA SER A 303 -4.78 -16.27 -3.01
C SER A 303 -5.88 -16.49 -1.97
N SER A 304 -7.14 -16.16 -2.26
CA SER A 304 -8.27 -16.37 -1.34
C SER A 304 -8.47 -17.85 -0.98
N TYR A 305 -8.16 -18.78 -1.90
CA TYR A 305 -8.17 -20.22 -1.61
C TYR A 305 -7.06 -20.56 -0.61
N VAL A 306 -5.84 -20.08 -0.86
CA VAL A 306 -4.69 -20.28 0.04
C VAL A 306 -4.97 -19.70 1.43
N ALA A 307 -5.62 -18.52 1.51
CA ALA A 307 -6.05 -17.93 2.77
C ALA A 307 -7.07 -18.83 3.51
N ALA A 308 -8.10 -19.32 2.84
CA ALA A 308 -9.13 -20.17 3.44
C ALA A 308 -8.55 -21.52 3.95
N LEU A 309 -7.55 -22.07 3.25
CA LEU A 309 -6.93 -23.36 3.57
C LEU A 309 -5.89 -23.27 4.70
N ILE A 310 -5.14 -22.16 4.79
CA ILE A 310 -4.17 -21.93 5.88
C ILE A 310 -4.89 -21.47 7.17
N ALA A 311 -6.06 -20.83 7.10
CA ALA A 311 -6.76 -20.27 8.25
C ALA A 311 -6.89 -21.25 9.45
N PRO A 312 -6.43 -20.89 10.67
CA PRO A 312 -6.51 -21.76 11.85
C PRO A 312 -7.94 -22.17 12.27
N ARG A 313 -8.94 -21.34 11.95
CA ARG A 313 -10.37 -21.65 12.16
C ARG A 313 -11.14 -21.41 10.84
N PRO A 314 -11.25 -22.41 9.92
CA PRO A 314 -11.85 -22.20 8.59
C PRO A 314 -13.37 -21.95 8.60
N ARG A 315 -14.04 -22.09 9.76
CA ARG A 315 -15.45 -21.72 9.98
C ARG A 315 -15.62 -20.50 10.89
N SER A 316 -14.58 -19.70 11.07
CA SER A 316 -14.65 -18.45 11.85
C SER A 316 -15.37 -17.36 11.06
N ILE A 317 -16.24 -16.59 11.73
CA ILE A 317 -16.86 -15.38 11.19
C ILE A 317 -15.79 -14.29 10.96
N PHE A 318 -14.74 -14.26 11.79
CA PHE A 318 -13.64 -13.31 11.69
C PHE A 318 -12.44 -13.94 10.96
N ARG A 319 -11.85 -13.19 10.03
CA ARG A 319 -10.66 -13.58 9.26
C ARG A 319 -9.43 -13.71 10.18
N CYS A 320 -8.56 -14.70 9.91
CA CYS A 320 -7.27 -14.87 10.59
C CYS A 320 -6.05 -14.54 9.71
N ILE A 321 -6.28 -14.15 8.46
CA ILE A 321 -5.25 -13.77 7.48
C ILE A 321 -5.67 -12.43 6.87
N GLY A 322 -4.75 -11.49 6.81
CA GLY A 322 -4.97 -10.16 6.25
C GLY A 322 -4.71 -10.17 4.75
N THR A 323 -5.49 -9.41 3.99
CA THR A 323 -5.36 -9.22 2.54
C THR A 323 -4.82 -7.83 2.23
N THR A 324 -4.01 -7.68 1.18
CA THR A 324 -3.60 -6.36 0.68
C THR A 324 -3.21 -6.41 -0.79
N GLU A 325 -3.73 -5.46 -1.58
CA GLU A 325 -3.29 -5.21 -2.95
C GLU A 325 -2.03 -4.31 -3.00
N LYS A 326 -1.54 -3.80 -1.85
CA LYS A 326 -0.45 -2.82 -1.78
C LYS A 326 0.91 -3.42 -1.34
N PRO A 327 1.96 -3.29 -2.15
CA PRO A 327 3.31 -3.78 -1.85
C PRO A 327 4.04 -2.96 -0.77
N ASP A 328 3.72 -1.69 -0.57
CA ASP A 328 4.23 -0.88 0.56
C ASP A 328 3.57 -1.24 1.88
N ALA A 329 2.25 -1.45 1.88
CA ALA A 329 1.52 -1.94 3.06
C ALA A 329 1.99 -3.35 3.47
N PHE A 330 2.11 -4.27 2.51
CA PHE A 330 2.69 -5.61 2.69
C PHE A 330 4.14 -5.54 3.24
N THR A 331 4.98 -4.69 2.65
CA THR A 331 6.35 -4.44 3.11
C THR A 331 6.38 -3.96 4.56
N ALA A 332 5.53 -3.00 4.94
CA ALA A 332 5.45 -2.49 6.30
C ALA A 332 5.00 -3.57 7.30
N LYS A 333 4.02 -4.39 6.92
CA LYS A 333 3.52 -5.52 7.71
C LYS A 333 4.61 -6.57 7.98
N ILE A 334 5.43 -6.93 6.98
CA ILE A 334 6.60 -7.81 7.15
C ILE A 334 7.67 -7.13 8.01
N ALA A 335 7.95 -5.84 7.80
CA ALA A 335 8.91 -5.07 8.58
C ALA A 335 8.58 -4.96 10.09
N GLU A 336 7.33 -5.23 10.48
CA GLU A 336 6.88 -5.33 11.88
C GLU A 336 7.04 -6.72 12.50
N GLY A 337 7.27 -7.76 11.70
CA GLY A 337 7.47 -9.15 12.14
C GLY A 337 6.40 -10.16 11.68
N ARG A 338 5.46 -9.76 10.81
CA ARG A 338 4.53 -10.71 10.16
C ARG A 338 5.23 -11.48 9.02
N VAL A 339 4.64 -12.61 8.65
CA VAL A 339 4.95 -13.39 7.45
C VAL A 339 4.01 -12.95 6.32
N GLY A 340 4.54 -12.75 5.12
CA GLY A 340 3.76 -12.52 3.90
C GLY A 340 3.70 -13.76 3.01
N ILE A 341 2.66 -13.86 2.19
CA ILE A 341 2.51 -14.92 1.18
C ILE A 341 2.05 -14.27 -0.12
N LEU A 342 2.72 -14.58 -1.22
CA LEU A 342 2.33 -14.22 -2.59
C LEU A 342 1.91 -15.50 -3.33
N VAL A 343 0.87 -15.44 -4.17
CA VAL A 343 0.29 -16.60 -4.86
C VAL A 343 0.15 -16.26 -6.34
N ASP A 344 0.63 -17.15 -7.21
CA ASP A 344 0.69 -16.91 -8.65
C ASP A 344 -0.72 -16.95 -9.27
N GLY A 345 -1.00 -15.99 -10.14
CA GLY A 345 -2.34 -15.67 -10.64
C GLY A 345 -3.13 -14.63 -9.82
N SER A 346 -2.64 -14.19 -8.64
CA SER A 346 -3.39 -13.29 -7.74
C SER A 346 -2.73 -11.91 -7.57
N PRO A 347 -3.48 -10.80 -7.77
CA PRO A 347 -3.04 -9.44 -7.43
C PRO A 347 -3.21 -9.12 -5.93
N ILE A 348 -3.71 -10.07 -5.12
CA ILE A 348 -3.89 -9.90 -3.67
C ILE A 348 -2.79 -10.68 -2.94
N ALA A 349 -2.05 -9.98 -2.09
CA ALA A 349 -1.07 -10.58 -1.20
C ALA A 349 -1.66 -10.84 0.20
N LEU A 350 -1.18 -11.90 0.86
CA LEU A 350 -1.67 -12.32 2.18
C LEU A 350 -0.64 -12.02 3.28
N THR A 351 -1.09 -11.68 4.48
CA THR A 351 -0.22 -11.48 5.65
C THR A 351 -0.75 -12.20 6.89
N ALA A 352 0.14 -12.92 7.57
CA ALA A 352 -0.14 -13.68 8.79
C ALA A 352 0.90 -13.41 9.89
N PRO A 353 0.51 -13.32 11.18
CA PRO A 353 -0.87 -13.28 11.66
C PRO A 353 -1.58 -11.97 11.30
N TYR A 354 -2.90 -12.04 11.27
CA TYR A 354 -3.81 -10.88 11.20
C TYR A 354 -4.27 -10.48 12.61
N VAL A 355 -4.61 -9.20 12.77
CA VAL A 355 -5.09 -8.61 14.02
C VAL A 355 -6.23 -7.66 13.68
N LEU A 356 -7.34 -7.68 14.41
CA LEU A 356 -8.56 -6.91 14.07
C LEU A 356 -8.35 -5.38 14.05
N THR A 357 -7.30 -4.87 14.70
CA THR A 357 -6.89 -3.46 14.59
C THR A 357 -6.51 -3.04 13.18
N GLU A 358 -6.11 -3.99 12.33
CA GLU A 358 -5.62 -3.76 10.96
C GLU A 358 -6.73 -3.23 10.03
N ASP A 359 -7.99 -3.64 10.20
CA ASP A 359 -9.12 -3.15 9.40
C ASP A 359 -9.41 -1.66 9.63
N PHE A 360 -9.16 -1.17 10.86
CA PHE A 360 -9.34 0.26 11.19
C PHE A 360 -8.17 1.12 10.70
N GLN A 361 -7.05 0.52 10.30
CA GLN A 361 -5.83 1.19 9.84
C GLN A 361 -5.78 1.25 8.31
N SER A 362 -5.93 2.44 7.73
CA SER A 362 -5.62 2.63 6.29
C SER A 362 -4.12 2.86 6.10
N SER A 363 -3.58 2.42 4.96
CA SER A 363 -2.24 2.82 4.50
C SER A 363 -2.09 4.34 4.43
N GLU A 364 -3.15 5.08 4.06
CA GLU A 364 -3.14 6.55 4.04
C GLU A 364 -2.89 7.18 5.40
N ASP A 365 -3.36 6.54 6.49
CA ASP A 365 -3.23 7.05 7.85
C ASP A 365 -1.76 7.32 8.19
N TYR A 366 -0.83 6.55 7.60
CA TYR A 366 0.61 6.69 7.84
C TYR A 366 1.20 7.94 7.18
N TYR A 367 0.69 8.35 6.01
CA TYR A 367 1.16 9.51 5.24
C TYR A 367 0.59 10.86 5.69
N ILE A 368 -0.49 10.87 6.48
CA ILE A 368 -1.10 12.10 7.04
C ILE A 368 -0.64 12.40 8.48
N SER A 369 -0.98 13.60 8.96
CA SER A 369 -0.61 14.04 10.31
C SER A 369 -1.23 13.11 11.38
N PRO A 370 -0.54 12.84 12.52
CA PRO A 370 -0.99 11.84 13.49
C PRO A 370 -2.34 12.17 14.14
N PHE A 371 -2.65 13.46 14.27
CA PHE A 371 -3.93 13.95 14.76
C PHE A 371 -5.08 13.60 13.80
N LEU A 372 -4.97 13.93 12.50
CA LEU A 372 -6.01 13.61 11.52
C LEU A 372 -6.19 12.10 11.35
N ALA A 373 -5.11 11.33 11.33
CA ALA A 373 -5.17 9.87 11.33
C ALA A 373 -5.94 9.31 12.54
N THR A 374 -5.68 9.84 13.74
CA THR A 374 -6.41 9.45 14.96
C THR A 374 -7.90 9.78 14.86
N THR A 375 -8.25 10.97 14.37
CA THR A 375 -9.66 11.36 14.15
C THR A 375 -10.36 10.43 13.15
N PHE A 376 -9.72 10.06 12.04
CA PHE A 376 -10.31 9.13 11.07
C PHE A 376 -10.40 7.69 11.61
N ARG A 377 -9.39 7.20 12.36
CA ARG A 377 -9.46 5.88 13.02
C ARG A 377 -10.58 5.82 14.06
N ALA A 378 -10.77 6.88 14.85
CA ALA A 378 -11.89 7.00 15.78
C ALA A 378 -13.24 7.06 15.04
N LEU A 379 -13.32 7.80 13.92
CA LEU A 379 -14.51 7.86 13.08
C LEU A 379 -14.89 6.48 12.52
N ARG A 380 -13.92 5.71 11.99
CA ARG A 380 -14.14 4.33 11.50
C ARG A 380 -14.65 3.41 12.59
N LEU A 381 -14.07 3.48 13.80
CA LEU A 381 -14.51 2.66 14.94
C LEU A 381 -15.94 2.98 15.38
N ILE A 382 -16.29 4.27 15.51
CA ILE A 382 -17.64 4.71 15.87
C ILE A 382 -18.63 4.35 14.75
N SER A 383 -18.25 4.58 13.49
CA SER A 383 -19.07 4.24 12.32
C SER A 383 -19.37 2.74 12.27
N LEU A 384 -18.40 1.87 12.54
CA LEU A 384 -18.65 0.42 12.54
C LEU A 384 -19.63 0.01 13.66
N LEU A 385 -19.48 0.55 14.87
CA LEU A 385 -20.41 0.29 15.98
C LEU A 385 -21.84 0.74 15.62
N VAL A 386 -21.99 1.93 15.03
CA VAL A 386 -23.28 2.44 14.53
C VAL A 386 -23.82 1.56 13.38
N ALA A 387 -22.96 1.16 12.44
CA ALA A 387 -23.34 0.34 11.29
C ALA A 387 -23.90 -1.04 11.67
N ILE A 388 -23.50 -1.60 12.81
CA ILE A 388 -24.01 -2.89 13.31
C ILE A 388 -25.18 -2.69 14.28
N LEU A 389 -25.05 -1.78 15.26
CA LEU A 389 -25.97 -1.69 16.39
C LEU A 389 -27.21 -0.82 16.12
N LEU A 390 -27.14 0.19 15.24
CA LEU A 390 -28.23 1.15 15.06
C LEU A 390 -29.56 0.53 14.57
N PRO A 391 -29.58 -0.35 13.54
CA PRO A 391 -30.83 -0.97 13.08
C PRO A 391 -31.46 -1.86 14.16
N ALA A 392 -30.62 -2.62 14.87
CA ALA A 392 -31.05 -3.48 15.97
C ALA A 392 -31.60 -2.66 17.15
N PHE A 393 -30.92 -1.58 17.54
CA PHE A 393 -31.33 -0.70 18.64
C PHE A 393 -32.70 -0.07 18.36
N TYR A 394 -32.93 0.44 17.15
CA TYR A 394 -34.21 1.02 16.72
C TYR A 394 -35.37 0.04 16.92
N VAL A 395 -35.27 -1.18 16.38
CA VAL A 395 -36.30 -2.23 16.52
C VAL A 395 -36.58 -2.56 18.00
N SER A 396 -35.53 -2.69 18.81
CA SER A 396 -35.64 -2.96 20.25
C SER A 396 -36.38 -1.84 20.99
N VAL A 397 -36.07 -0.59 20.68
CA VAL A 397 -36.69 0.58 21.30
C VAL A 397 -38.17 0.67 20.90
N GLN A 398 -38.48 0.52 19.61
CA GLN A 398 -39.83 0.65 19.06
C GLN A 398 -40.79 -0.44 19.59
N ILE A 399 -40.31 -1.67 19.80
CA ILE A 399 -41.12 -2.79 20.30
C ILE A 399 -41.22 -2.78 21.84
N PHE A 400 -40.11 -2.59 22.56
CA PHE A 400 -40.06 -2.85 24.00
C PHE A 400 -40.13 -1.59 24.88
N LYS A 401 -39.54 -0.46 24.46
CA LYS A 401 -39.34 0.75 25.29
C LYS A 401 -39.27 2.07 24.49
N MET A 402 -40.38 2.45 23.85
CA MET A 402 -40.52 3.75 23.15
C MET A 402 -40.09 4.97 23.99
N GLN A 403 -40.28 4.92 25.31
CA GLN A 403 -39.90 6.00 26.25
C GLN A 403 -38.38 6.25 26.37
N LEU A 404 -37.52 5.45 25.72
CA LEU A 404 -36.10 5.78 25.55
C LEU A 404 -35.86 6.86 24.47
N VAL A 405 -36.87 7.19 23.65
CA VAL A 405 -36.80 8.19 22.60
C VAL A 405 -37.26 9.56 23.14
N PRO A 406 -36.58 10.68 22.84
CA PRO A 406 -37.07 12.03 23.14
C PRO A 406 -38.46 12.27 22.54
N LEU A 407 -39.37 12.91 23.30
CA LEU A 407 -40.80 12.99 22.98
C LEU A 407 -41.10 13.44 21.53
N GLY A 408 -40.37 14.42 20.99
CA GLY A 408 -40.55 14.89 19.61
C GLY A 408 -40.23 13.83 18.55
N LEU A 409 -39.18 13.03 18.76
CA LEU A 409 -38.83 11.91 17.87
C LEU A 409 -39.80 10.73 18.07
N MET A 410 -40.28 10.50 19.29
CA MET A 410 -41.29 9.48 19.56
C MET A 410 -42.60 9.78 18.82
N LEU A 411 -43.01 11.06 18.77
CA LEU A 411 -44.21 11.50 18.06
C LEU A 411 -44.06 11.33 16.53
N THR A 412 -42.93 11.69 15.93
CA THR A 412 -42.72 11.53 14.48
C THR A 412 -42.59 10.07 14.06
N ILE A 413 -42.00 9.21 14.89
CA ILE A 413 -42.01 7.76 14.66
C ILE A 413 -43.43 7.21 14.78
N ALA A 414 -44.19 7.60 15.82
CA ALA A 414 -45.57 7.14 16.00
C ALA A 414 -46.47 7.49 14.81
N SER A 415 -46.42 8.74 14.32
CA SER A 415 -47.22 9.14 13.15
C SER A 415 -46.79 8.45 11.86
N SER A 416 -45.48 8.17 11.69
CA SER A 416 -44.95 7.48 10.50
C SER A 416 -45.17 5.96 10.50
N VAL A 417 -45.64 5.39 11.63
CA VAL A 417 -45.82 3.93 11.82
C VAL A 417 -47.29 3.55 12.01
N GLN A 418 -48.15 4.48 12.43
CA GLN A 418 -49.59 4.26 12.63
C GLN A 418 -50.33 3.77 11.37
N GLU A 419 -49.81 4.09 10.18
CA GLU A 419 -50.41 3.74 8.88
C GLU A 419 -49.82 2.45 8.27
N LEU A 420 -48.81 1.83 8.89
CA LEU A 420 -48.08 0.69 8.32
C LEU A 420 -48.69 -0.68 8.70
N PRO A 421 -48.79 -1.63 7.76
CA PRO A 421 -49.28 -2.98 8.02
C PRO A 421 -48.21 -3.95 8.56
N LEU A 422 -46.94 -3.52 8.64
CA LEU A 422 -45.80 -4.36 9.04
C LEU A 422 -45.42 -4.14 10.51
N SER A 423 -44.92 -5.19 11.17
CA SER A 423 -44.28 -5.05 12.48
C SER A 423 -42.89 -4.40 12.34
N PRO A 424 -42.39 -3.66 13.34
CA PRO A 424 -41.08 -3.00 13.27
C PRO A 424 -39.89 -3.91 12.93
N SER A 425 -39.93 -5.17 13.36
CA SER A 425 -38.90 -6.16 13.02
C SER A 425 -38.97 -6.56 11.54
N LEU A 426 -40.17 -6.75 10.99
CA LEU A 426 -40.37 -7.11 9.59
C LEU A 426 -40.11 -5.94 8.65
N GLU A 427 -40.53 -4.73 9.02
CA GLU A 427 -40.21 -3.50 8.32
C GLU A 427 -38.69 -3.35 8.17
N MET A 428 -37.95 -3.33 9.29
CA MET A 428 -36.49 -3.20 9.30
C MET A 428 -35.80 -4.35 8.54
N PHE A 429 -36.30 -5.58 8.63
CA PHE A 429 -35.81 -6.71 7.84
C PHE A 429 -35.95 -6.47 6.34
N VAL A 430 -37.11 -5.97 5.87
CA VAL A 430 -37.36 -5.66 4.46
C VAL A 430 -36.46 -4.53 3.95
N VAL A 431 -36.31 -3.42 4.70
CA VAL A 431 -35.42 -2.31 4.27
C VAL A 431 -33.97 -2.80 4.14
N LEU A 432 -33.50 -3.60 5.10
CA LEU A 432 -32.13 -4.11 5.13
C LEU A 432 -31.89 -5.16 4.04
N PHE A 433 -32.89 -6.01 3.75
CA PHE A 433 -32.87 -6.94 2.61
C PHE A 433 -32.78 -6.19 1.28
N LEU A 434 -33.57 -5.13 1.10
CA LEU A 434 -33.51 -4.27 -0.09
C LEU A 434 -32.14 -3.60 -0.23
N LEU A 435 -31.55 -3.08 0.85
CA LEU A 435 -30.21 -2.46 0.82
C LEU A 435 -29.13 -3.46 0.39
N GLU A 436 -29.07 -4.63 1.02
CA GLU A 436 -28.07 -5.66 0.68
C GLU A 436 -28.28 -6.21 -0.74
N THR A 437 -29.53 -6.32 -1.21
CA THR A 437 -29.85 -6.70 -2.61
C THR A 437 -29.40 -5.64 -3.63
N LEU A 438 -29.66 -4.35 -3.36
CA LEU A 438 -29.22 -3.25 -4.22
C LEU A 438 -27.68 -3.14 -4.28
N LYS A 439 -27.00 -3.40 -3.16
CA LYS A 439 -25.53 -3.49 -3.06
C LYS A 439 -24.98 -4.65 -3.90
N GLU A 440 -25.52 -5.86 -3.71
CA GLU A 440 -25.05 -7.06 -4.42
C GLU A 440 -25.24 -6.92 -5.94
N ALA A 441 -26.35 -6.29 -6.36
CA ALA A 441 -26.60 -5.96 -7.75
C ALA A 441 -25.67 -4.85 -8.28
N SER A 442 -25.42 -3.78 -7.51
CA SER A 442 -24.57 -2.66 -7.97
C SER A 442 -23.08 -3.00 -8.06
N ILE A 443 -22.58 -3.91 -7.23
CA ILE A 443 -21.21 -4.44 -7.30
C ILE A 443 -20.99 -5.34 -8.53
N ARG A 444 -22.02 -6.11 -8.93
CA ARG A 444 -21.95 -7.01 -10.11
C ARG A 444 -22.16 -6.29 -11.45
N MET A 445 -22.75 -5.10 -11.45
CA MET A 445 -23.02 -4.33 -12.65
C MET A 445 -21.83 -3.46 -13.07
N PRO A 446 -21.62 -3.19 -14.38
CA PRO A 446 -20.62 -2.23 -14.85
C PRO A 446 -20.81 -0.85 -14.19
N LYS A 447 -19.73 -0.14 -13.85
CA LYS A 447 -19.75 1.07 -13.00
C LYS A 447 -20.85 2.09 -13.33
N TYR A 448 -21.09 2.36 -14.62
CA TYR A 448 -22.17 3.26 -15.06
C TYR A 448 -23.58 2.75 -14.68
N VAL A 449 -23.85 1.46 -14.93
CA VAL A 449 -25.12 0.81 -14.58
C VAL A 449 -25.27 0.67 -13.07
N GLY A 450 -24.18 0.36 -12.34
CA GLY A 450 -24.17 0.33 -10.87
C GLY A 450 -24.52 1.67 -10.23
N MET A 451 -24.02 2.79 -10.78
CA MET A 451 -24.42 4.14 -10.36
C MET A 451 -25.90 4.42 -10.66
N SER A 452 -26.38 4.15 -11.88
CA SER A 452 -27.80 4.33 -12.23
C SER A 452 -28.73 3.50 -11.35
N LEU A 453 -28.39 2.23 -11.09
CA LEU A 453 -29.15 1.33 -10.22
C LEU A 453 -29.16 1.83 -8.76
N SER A 454 -28.05 2.41 -8.29
CA SER A 454 -27.97 2.98 -6.93
C SER A 454 -28.86 4.22 -6.79
N VAL A 455 -28.91 5.09 -7.81
CA VAL A 455 -29.80 6.27 -7.83
C VAL A 455 -31.27 5.87 -7.92
N VAL A 456 -31.62 4.95 -8.83
CA VAL A 456 -33.00 4.44 -8.98
C VAL A 456 -33.44 3.68 -7.72
N GLY A 457 -32.56 2.87 -7.13
CA GLY A 457 -32.84 2.15 -5.89
C GLY A 457 -33.05 3.08 -4.69
N ALA A 458 -32.19 4.10 -4.53
CA ALA A 458 -32.31 5.05 -3.42
C ALA A 458 -33.54 5.97 -3.55
N LEU A 459 -33.80 6.52 -4.74
CA LEU A 459 -34.90 7.46 -4.96
C LEU A 459 -36.22 6.72 -5.21
N VAL A 460 -36.31 5.90 -6.26
CA VAL A 460 -37.59 5.33 -6.70
C VAL A 460 -38.11 4.31 -5.71
N LEU A 461 -37.30 3.33 -5.27
CA LEU A 461 -37.79 2.33 -4.30
C LEU A 461 -38.00 2.95 -2.90
N GLY A 462 -37.16 3.91 -2.49
CA GLY A 462 -37.33 4.62 -1.23
C GLY A 462 -38.62 5.45 -1.19
N GLU A 463 -38.80 6.36 -2.15
CA GLU A 463 -39.95 7.27 -2.21
C GLU A 463 -41.26 6.51 -2.46
N THR A 464 -41.28 5.53 -3.38
CA THR A 464 -42.51 4.77 -3.64
C THR A 464 -42.91 3.86 -2.49
N ALA A 465 -41.97 3.27 -1.74
CA ALA A 465 -42.31 2.42 -0.59
C ALA A 465 -42.83 3.21 0.63
N VAL A 466 -42.39 4.47 0.80
CA VAL A 466 -42.99 5.40 1.77
C VAL A 466 -44.37 5.84 1.30
N ASN A 467 -44.49 6.34 0.06
CA ASN A 467 -45.76 6.84 -0.49
C ASN A 467 -46.84 5.74 -0.62
N ALA A 468 -46.45 4.46 -0.70
CA ALA A 468 -47.36 3.31 -0.71
C ALA A 468 -47.68 2.74 0.69
N GLY A 469 -47.16 3.34 1.78
CA GLY A 469 -47.44 2.89 3.15
C GLY A 469 -46.84 1.53 3.51
N PHE A 470 -45.73 1.13 2.89
CA PHE A 470 -45.04 -0.13 3.23
C PHE A 470 -43.88 0.07 4.22
N LEU A 471 -43.21 1.23 4.19
CA LEU A 471 -42.01 1.51 5.00
C LEU A 471 -42.09 2.90 5.63
N SER A 472 -41.59 3.06 6.87
CA SER A 472 -41.48 4.37 7.52
C SER A 472 -40.24 5.13 7.04
N THR A 473 -40.37 6.45 6.92
CA THR A 473 -39.25 7.35 6.62
C THR A 473 -38.09 7.21 7.63
N PRO A 474 -38.32 7.10 8.96
CA PRO A 474 -37.25 6.86 9.93
C PRO A 474 -36.46 5.57 9.71
N ALA A 475 -37.12 4.45 9.37
CA ALA A 475 -36.44 3.17 9.15
C ALA A 475 -35.49 3.22 7.94
N ILE A 476 -35.94 3.85 6.83
CA ILE A 476 -35.11 4.03 5.63
C ILE A 476 -33.89 4.90 5.94
N ILE A 477 -34.06 6.02 6.66
CA ILE A 477 -32.94 6.89 7.06
C ILE A 477 -31.92 6.13 7.92
N ILE A 478 -32.39 5.31 8.86
CA ILE A 478 -31.54 4.51 9.75
C ILE A 478 -30.75 3.44 8.99
N VAL A 479 -31.37 2.74 8.04
CA VAL A 479 -30.68 1.74 7.22
C VAL A 479 -29.71 2.38 6.24
N ALA A 480 -30.08 3.49 5.60
CA ALA A 480 -29.18 4.24 4.72
C ALA A 480 -27.93 4.72 5.46
N PHE A 481 -28.09 5.32 6.64
CA PHE A 481 -26.97 5.77 7.48
C PHE A 481 -26.11 4.60 7.98
N SER A 482 -26.74 3.53 8.46
CA SER A 482 -26.06 2.27 8.86
C SER A 482 -25.28 1.63 7.69
N GLY A 483 -25.78 1.73 6.47
CA GLY A 483 -25.11 1.31 5.24
C GLY A 483 -23.89 2.17 4.92
N ILE A 484 -24.04 3.50 4.90
CA ILE A 484 -22.95 4.45 4.65
C ILE A 484 -21.81 4.28 5.67
N CYS A 485 -22.14 4.18 6.96
CA CYS A 485 -21.17 3.97 8.02
C CYS A 485 -20.34 2.67 7.83
N MET A 486 -20.89 1.65 7.17
CA MET A 486 -20.19 0.37 6.93
C MET A 486 -19.02 0.53 5.97
N TYR A 487 -19.19 1.29 4.88
CA TYR A 487 -18.16 1.48 3.86
C TYR A 487 -16.96 2.31 4.34
N THR A 488 -16.98 2.82 5.57
CA THR A 488 -15.80 3.40 6.22
C THR A 488 -14.71 2.36 6.53
N VAL A 489 -15.05 1.06 6.54
CA VAL A 489 -14.14 -0.07 6.77
C VAL A 489 -14.43 -1.18 5.71
N PRO A 490 -13.93 -1.05 4.47
CA PRO A 490 -14.31 -1.94 3.36
C PRO A 490 -14.00 -3.42 3.62
N ASN A 491 -12.85 -3.74 4.22
CA ASN A 491 -12.43 -5.12 4.54
C ASN A 491 -13.41 -5.84 5.49
N PHE A 492 -14.15 -5.10 6.31
CA PHE A 492 -15.07 -5.67 7.30
C PHE A 492 -16.52 -5.78 6.79
N VAL A 493 -16.83 -5.28 5.59
CA VAL A 493 -18.22 -5.17 5.08
C VAL A 493 -18.96 -6.51 5.09
N GLU A 494 -18.31 -7.61 4.71
CA GLU A 494 -18.89 -8.98 4.77
C GLU A 494 -19.21 -9.38 6.21
N THR A 495 -18.19 -9.43 7.06
CA THR A 495 -18.24 -9.80 8.48
C THR A 495 -19.31 -9.00 9.22
N GLY A 496 -19.30 -7.68 9.04
CA GLY A 496 -20.23 -6.77 9.67
C GLY A 496 -21.66 -6.92 9.16
N SER A 497 -21.88 -7.24 7.89
CA SER A 497 -23.25 -7.42 7.35
C SER A 497 -23.90 -8.67 7.94
N LEU A 498 -23.13 -9.75 8.13
CA LEU A 498 -23.57 -10.94 8.88
C LEU A 498 -23.87 -10.62 10.34
N LEU A 499 -23.00 -9.84 11.02
CA LEU A 499 -23.27 -9.38 12.39
C LEU A 499 -24.54 -8.52 12.46
N ARG A 500 -24.74 -7.58 11.53
CA ARG A 500 -25.92 -6.68 11.49
C ARG A 500 -27.23 -7.49 11.40
N TRP A 501 -27.28 -8.51 10.55
CA TRP A 501 -28.41 -9.45 10.49
C TRP A 501 -28.65 -10.18 11.81
N LEU A 502 -27.59 -10.71 12.42
CA LEU A 502 -27.67 -11.42 13.70
C LEU A 502 -28.17 -10.51 14.84
N PHE A 503 -27.68 -9.27 14.91
CA PHE A 503 -28.13 -8.26 15.88
C PHE A 503 -29.59 -7.83 15.65
N LEU A 504 -30.04 -7.70 14.39
CA LEU A 504 -31.45 -7.41 14.07
C LEU A 504 -32.36 -8.52 14.59
N ILE A 505 -32.05 -9.78 14.28
CA ILE A 505 -32.90 -10.93 14.63
C ILE A 505 -32.97 -11.10 16.15
N VAL A 506 -31.82 -11.06 16.84
CA VAL A 506 -31.77 -11.19 18.31
C VAL A 506 -32.46 -10.02 19.00
N SER A 507 -32.39 -8.81 18.44
CA SER A 507 -33.13 -7.64 18.95
C SER A 507 -34.65 -7.78 18.77
N GLY A 508 -35.12 -8.27 17.62
CA GLY A 508 -36.55 -8.52 17.38
C GLY A 508 -37.15 -9.52 18.37
N CYS A 509 -36.40 -10.57 18.74
CA CYS A 509 -36.88 -11.61 19.66
C CYS A 509 -36.70 -11.25 21.15
N PHE A 510 -35.57 -10.65 21.54
CA PHE A 510 -35.17 -10.47 22.95
C PHE A 510 -34.97 -8.99 23.36
N GLY A 511 -35.25 -8.04 22.47
CA GLY A 511 -35.17 -6.62 22.73
C GLY A 511 -33.78 -6.13 23.14
N PRO A 512 -33.69 -5.09 23.99
CA PRO A 512 -32.40 -4.50 24.38
C PRO A 512 -31.51 -5.46 25.18
N PHE A 513 -32.11 -6.43 25.90
CA PHE A 513 -31.37 -7.48 26.60
C PHE A 513 -30.65 -8.41 25.61
N GLY A 514 -31.31 -8.77 24.50
CA GLY A 514 -30.73 -9.55 23.42
C GLY A 514 -29.49 -8.88 22.79
N ILE A 515 -29.56 -7.57 22.56
CA ILE A 515 -28.43 -6.80 22.02
C ILE A 515 -27.22 -6.88 22.97
N ILE A 516 -27.44 -6.68 24.28
CA ILE A 516 -26.36 -6.73 25.29
C ILE A 516 -25.75 -8.13 25.39
N LEU A 517 -26.58 -9.18 25.40
CA LEU A 517 -26.14 -10.57 25.48
C LEU A 517 -25.32 -10.96 24.24
N LEU A 518 -25.80 -10.62 23.03
CA LEU A 518 -25.08 -10.89 21.78
C LEU A 518 -23.77 -10.09 21.69
N LEU A 519 -23.74 -8.83 22.14
CA LEU A 519 -22.52 -8.02 22.20
C LEU A 519 -21.48 -8.64 23.15
N ALA A 520 -21.90 -9.13 24.31
CA ALA A 520 -21.03 -9.85 25.25
C ALA A 520 -20.51 -11.17 24.66
N PHE A 521 -21.36 -11.91 23.94
CA PHE A 521 -20.97 -13.14 23.25
C PHE A 521 -19.92 -12.88 22.14
N VAL A 522 -20.16 -11.89 21.27
CA VAL A 522 -19.22 -11.50 20.20
C VAL A 522 -17.89 -11.02 20.80
N LEU A 523 -17.93 -10.23 21.88
CA LEU A 523 -16.71 -9.79 22.57
C LEU A 523 -15.93 -10.98 23.18
N THR A 524 -16.63 -11.94 23.77
CA THR A 524 -16.01 -13.16 24.35
C THR A 524 -15.41 -14.06 23.26
N TYR A 525 -16.08 -14.18 22.11
CA TYR A 525 -15.55 -14.88 20.93
C TYR A 525 -14.26 -14.21 20.43
N LEU A 526 -14.23 -12.88 20.32
CA LEU A 526 -13.04 -12.13 19.91
C LEU A 526 -11.89 -12.25 20.92
N LEU A 527 -12.18 -12.29 22.22
CA LEU A 527 -11.20 -12.47 23.28
C LEU A 527 -10.60 -13.88 23.36
N THR A 528 -11.25 -14.88 22.76
CA THR A 528 -10.82 -16.30 22.73
C THR A 528 -10.36 -16.75 21.33
N SER A 529 -10.24 -15.82 20.38
CA SER A 529 -9.86 -16.09 19.00
C SER A 529 -8.38 -15.76 18.73
N ASP A 530 -7.50 -16.75 18.83
CA ASP A 530 -6.10 -16.63 18.40
C ASP A 530 -5.91 -16.98 16.91
N CYS A 531 -5.00 -16.28 16.24
CA CYS A 531 -4.54 -16.53 14.88
C CYS A 531 -3.00 -16.65 14.90
N PHE A 532 -2.46 -17.83 14.56
CA PHE A 532 -1.02 -18.14 14.54
C PHE A 532 -0.26 -17.69 15.82
N ASP A 533 -0.70 -18.20 16.98
CA ASP A 533 -0.16 -17.87 18.32
C ASP A 533 -0.16 -16.36 18.66
N THR A 534 -1.11 -15.60 18.08
CA THR A 534 -1.38 -14.21 18.45
C THR A 534 -2.88 -13.93 18.62
N PRO A 535 -3.33 -13.27 19.70
CA PRO A 535 -4.74 -12.95 19.90
C PRO A 535 -5.28 -11.92 18.90
N LEU A 536 -6.43 -12.21 18.28
CA LEU A 536 -7.07 -11.36 17.26
C LEU A 536 -7.42 -9.96 17.76
N LEU A 537 -7.73 -9.80 19.05
CA LEU A 537 -8.09 -8.53 19.70
C LEU A 537 -6.89 -7.79 20.33
N ALA A 538 -5.65 -8.18 20.00
CA ALA A 538 -4.49 -7.42 20.40
C ALA A 538 -4.48 -6.01 19.73
N PRO A 539 -3.94 -4.96 20.37
CA PRO A 539 -3.33 -4.90 21.69
C PRO A 539 -4.32 -4.47 22.80
N PHE A 540 -5.64 -4.65 22.62
CA PHE A 540 -6.61 -4.45 23.70
C PHE A 540 -6.59 -5.64 24.67
N SER A 541 -6.51 -6.86 24.13
CA SER A 541 -6.24 -8.08 24.88
C SER A 541 -5.17 -8.92 24.17
N PRO A 542 -4.02 -9.22 24.81
CA PRO A 542 -3.54 -8.66 26.07
C PRO A 542 -3.23 -7.16 25.94
N LEU A 543 -3.51 -6.38 26.99
CA LEU A 543 -3.39 -4.93 26.98
C LEU A 543 -1.93 -4.47 26.85
N SER A 544 -1.52 -4.02 25.66
CA SER A 544 -0.16 -3.54 25.38
C SER A 544 -0.14 -2.03 25.18
N THR A 545 0.13 -1.28 26.25
CA THR A 545 0.19 0.20 26.30
C THR A 545 1.25 0.84 25.38
N ARG A 546 2.14 0.02 24.80
CA ARG A 546 3.11 0.40 23.77
C ARG A 546 2.52 0.31 22.37
N ASP A 547 1.78 -0.75 22.08
CA ASP A 547 1.27 -1.05 20.74
C ASP A 547 -0.06 -0.32 20.47
N LEU A 548 -0.80 0.01 21.55
CA LEU A 548 -1.96 0.91 21.54
C LEU A 548 -1.65 2.29 20.90
N ARG A 549 -0.36 2.70 20.88
CA ARG A 549 0.14 3.96 20.31
C ARG A 549 0.22 3.99 18.77
N ASP A 550 -0.01 2.85 18.12
CA ASP A 550 -0.17 2.75 16.66
C ASP A 550 -1.53 2.12 16.31
N SER A 551 -2.41 1.94 17.29
CA SER A 551 -3.76 1.36 17.14
C SER A 551 -4.78 2.46 16.82
N VAL A 552 -5.82 2.67 17.65
CA VAL A 552 -6.83 3.74 17.43
C VAL A 552 -6.20 5.12 17.45
N VAL A 553 -5.27 5.37 18.39
CA VAL A 553 -4.48 6.61 18.44
C VAL A 553 -3.17 6.39 17.72
N LYS A 554 -2.94 7.11 16.63
CA LYS A 554 -1.65 7.14 15.92
C LYS A 554 -0.75 8.19 16.58
N TYR A 555 0.31 7.76 17.25
CA TYR A 555 1.37 8.68 17.71
C TYR A 555 2.29 9.10 16.55
N GLY A 556 3.05 10.19 16.74
CA GLY A 556 4.01 10.65 15.75
C GLY A 556 5.11 9.61 15.47
N MET A 557 5.42 9.36 14.19
CA MET A 557 6.28 8.26 13.75
C MET A 557 7.62 8.19 14.51
N SER A 558 8.27 9.34 14.75
CA SER A 558 9.53 9.45 15.50
C SER A 558 9.49 8.88 16.92
N SER A 559 8.30 8.76 17.53
CA SER A 559 8.10 8.18 18.86
C SER A 559 7.91 6.66 18.87
N LEU A 560 7.62 6.06 17.71
CA LEU A 560 7.40 4.62 17.51
C LEU A 560 8.74 3.87 17.41
N THR A 561 9.57 4.01 18.45
CA THR A 561 10.97 3.57 18.47
C THR A 561 11.18 2.05 18.45
N LYS A 562 10.15 1.28 18.80
CA LYS A 562 10.21 -0.18 18.96
C LYS A 562 9.08 -0.83 18.16
N ARG A 563 9.31 -2.04 17.62
CA ARG A 563 8.29 -2.82 16.88
C ARG A 563 7.09 -3.20 17.79
N PRO A 564 5.93 -3.60 17.24
CA PRO A 564 4.84 -4.13 18.06
C PRO A 564 5.31 -5.29 18.95
N ARG A 565 4.80 -5.42 20.19
CA ARG A 565 5.08 -6.58 21.05
C ARG A 565 4.32 -7.83 20.59
N ILE A 566 3.13 -7.65 20.01
CA ILE A 566 2.21 -8.70 19.56
C ILE A 566 2.92 -9.78 18.74
N PHE A 567 3.67 -9.38 17.70
CA PHE A 567 4.34 -10.29 16.76
C PHE A 567 5.64 -10.92 17.30
N GLN A 568 5.90 -10.83 18.61
CA GLN A 568 7.00 -11.46 19.36
C GLN A 568 8.43 -11.29 18.78
N SER A 569 8.62 -10.32 17.86
CA SER A 569 9.83 -10.13 17.06
C SER A 569 11.13 -10.16 17.88
N LYS A 570 12.09 -10.99 17.43
CA LYS A 570 13.46 -11.06 17.97
C LYS A 570 14.12 -9.67 17.99
N ASN A 571 14.09 -8.97 16.84
CA ASN A 571 14.60 -7.61 16.70
C ASN A 571 13.57 -6.55 17.16
N LYS A 572 13.69 -6.08 18.40
CA LYS A 572 12.67 -5.21 19.04
C LYS A 572 12.71 -3.74 18.64
N THR A 573 13.70 -3.25 17.87
CA THR A 573 13.90 -1.82 17.55
C THR A 573 13.40 -1.45 16.14
N ARG A 574 12.46 -0.50 16.04
CA ARG A 574 11.92 0.04 14.78
C ARG A 574 12.69 1.29 14.33
N LEU A 575 12.99 2.21 15.25
CA LEU A 575 13.80 3.41 15.00
C LEU A 575 14.89 3.53 16.06
N ARG A 576 16.15 3.56 15.63
CA ARG A 576 17.27 3.97 16.48
C ARG A 576 17.29 5.50 16.53
N VAL A 577 16.63 6.08 17.53
CA VAL A 577 16.76 7.50 17.82
C VAL A 577 18.22 7.76 18.22
N THR A 578 18.95 8.47 17.37
CA THR A 578 20.25 9.04 17.74
C THR A 578 19.97 10.11 18.78
N ALA A 579 20.17 9.78 20.06
CA ALA A 579 19.98 10.73 21.14
C ALA A 579 20.98 11.87 21.00
N ASN A 580 20.49 13.07 20.66
CA ASN A 580 21.27 14.28 20.81
C ASN A 580 21.58 14.47 22.30
N LYS A 581 22.80 14.11 22.71
CA LYS A 581 23.38 14.63 23.96
C LYS A 581 23.66 16.12 23.74
N GLY A 582 22.64 16.95 23.93
CA GLY A 582 22.67 18.39 23.68
C GLY A 582 22.03 19.16 24.83
N THR A 583 22.84 19.45 25.84
CA THR A 583 22.67 20.59 26.76
C THR A 583 21.26 20.82 27.33
N ASP A 584 20.84 19.96 28.27
CA ASP A 584 20.12 20.45 29.45
C ASP A 584 21.19 20.89 30.47
N ASN A 585 21.59 22.17 30.38
CA ASN A 585 22.45 22.86 31.33
C ASN A 585 21.77 24.20 31.64
N ASP A 586 21.62 24.48 32.94
CA ASP A 586 21.10 25.71 33.56
C ASP A 586 19.63 26.08 33.27
#